data_AF-A0A542FVQ8-F1
#
_entry.id   AF-A0A542FVQ8-F1
#
_cell.length_a   1.000
_cell.length_b   1.000
_cell.length_c   1.000
_cell.angle_alpha   90.00
_cell.angle_beta   90.00
_cell.angle_gamma   90.00
#
_symmetry.space_group_name_H-M   'P 1'
#
loop_
_entity.id
_entity.type
_entity.pdbx_description
1 polymer ?
#
loop_
_entity_poly.entity_id
_entity_poly.type
_entity_poly.pdbx_seq_one_letter_code
_entity_poly.pdbx_strand_id
1 'polypeptide(L)'
;MTPEFHGRCDDRLDSRMDSMTDPAAPAVEELSFEQARDELVRVVAELEQGAPTLEQSLALWERGEALAARCEEWLLGAKRRLEAVRDSPDTDS
;
A
#
# COMPACT_ATOMS: atom_id res chain seq x y z
N MET A 1 -47.84 -9.52 33.01
CA MET A 1 -47.60 -8.18 32.46
C MET A 1 -46.11 -7.90 32.59
N THR A 2 -45.33 -8.47 31.66
CA THR A 2 -43.85 -8.37 31.59
C THR A 2 -43.53 -7.63 30.31
N PRO A 3 -42.79 -6.52 30.32
CA PRO A 3 -42.38 -5.90 29.06
C PRO A 3 -41.04 -6.49 28.59
N GLU A 4 -41.12 -7.15 27.43
CA GLU A 4 -40.36 -6.88 26.21
C GLU A 4 -38.83 -6.67 26.30
N PHE A 5 -38.13 -7.70 25.83
CA PHE A 5 -36.91 -7.63 25.01
C PHE A 5 -36.75 -6.28 24.26
N HIS A 6 -35.65 -5.57 24.51
CA HIS A 6 -35.14 -4.58 23.55
C HIS A 6 -33.67 -4.87 23.31
N GLY A 7 -33.43 -5.53 22.16
CA GLY A 7 -32.11 -5.72 21.58
C GLY A 7 -31.45 -4.38 21.36
N ARG A 8 -30.30 -4.18 22.00
CA ARG A 8 -29.33 -3.19 21.57
C ARG A 8 -28.50 -3.86 20.48
N CYS A 9 -29.02 -3.83 19.26
CA CYS A 9 -28.18 -4.02 18.09
C CYS A 9 -27.33 -2.75 17.96
N ASP A 10 -26.03 -2.92 18.13
CA ASP A 10 -25.00 -1.90 17.97
C ASP A 10 -24.97 -1.39 16.52
N ASP A 11 -25.79 -0.38 16.23
CA ASP A 11 -25.85 0.30 14.91
C ASP A 11 -24.60 1.17 14.63
N ARG A 12 -23.53 1.02 15.45
CA ARG A 12 -22.34 1.87 15.40
C ARG A 12 -21.10 1.19 14.83
N LEU A 13 -21.18 -0.10 14.48
CA LEU A 13 -20.06 -0.84 13.88
C LEU A 13 -20.10 -0.91 12.34
N ASP A 14 -21.22 -0.62 11.68
CA ASP A 14 -21.34 -0.79 10.23
C ASP A 14 -20.79 0.40 9.43
N SER A 15 -20.81 1.61 10.00
CA SER A 15 -20.47 2.84 9.26
C SER A 15 -18.97 3.16 9.16
N ARG A 16 -18.08 2.39 9.80
CA ARG A 16 -16.62 2.60 9.70
C ARG A 16 -15.91 1.70 8.68
N MET A 17 -16.64 0.81 8.02
CA MET A 17 -16.05 -0.19 7.13
C MET A 17 -16.18 0.12 5.63
N ASP A 18 -16.65 1.32 5.24
CA ASP A 18 -16.89 1.69 3.84
C ASP A 18 -15.88 2.73 3.30
N SER A 19 -14.73 2.90 3.93
CA SER A 19 -13.75 3.95 3.56
C SER A 19 -12.35 3.41 3.30
N MET A 20 -12.22 2.28 2.61
CA MET A 20 -10.90 1.70 2.26
C MET A 20 -10.75 1.31 0.79
N THR A 21 -11.45 1.97 -0.12
CA THR A 21 -11.01 2.03 -1.52
C THR A 21 -11.35 3.39 -2.07
N ASP A 22 -10.50 4.37 -1.77
CA ASP A 22 -10.59 5.71 -2.33
C ASP A 22 -10.11 5.65 -3.80
N PRO A 23 -10.99 5.86 -4.80
CA PRO A 23 -10.62 5.82 -6.21
C PRO A 23 -9.70 7.00 -6.63
N ALA A 24 -9.39 7.90 -5.70
CA ALA A 24 -8.47 9.04 -5.92
C ALA A 24 -7.06 8.79 -5.37
N ALA A 25 -6.69 7.56 -5.03
CA ALA A 25 -5.32 7.27 -4.64
C ALA A 25 -4.36 7.60 -5.81
N PRO A 26 -3.27 8.33 -5.56
CA PRO A 26 -2.35 8.79 -6.60
C PRO A 26 -1.78 7.62 -7.40
N ALA A 27 -1.47 7.88 -8.67
CA ALA A 27 -0.85 6.90 -9.55
C ALA A 27 0.50 6.45 -8.95
N VAL A 28 0.78 5.15 -8.98
CA VAL A 28 1.95 4.54 -8.33
C VAL A 28 3.26 5.14 -8.84
N GLU A 29 3.27 5.59 -10.09
CA GLU A 29 4.40 6.21 -10.77
C GLU A 29 4.80 7.56 -10.13
N GLU A 30 3.84 8.28 -9.57
CA GLU A 30 4.02 9.60 -8.95
C GLU A 30 4.51 9.51 -7.50
N LEU A 31 4.51 8.31 -6.91
CA LEU A 31 4.91 8.10 -5.52
C LEU A 31 6.43 8.21 -5.34
N SER A 32 6.81 8.87 -4.24
CA SER A 32 8.17 8.75 -3.71
C SER A 32 8.42 7.36 -3.14
N PHE A 33 9.70 6.98 -2.99
CA PHE A 33 10.07 5.67 -2.44
C PHE A 33 9.41 5.37 -1.08
N GLU A 34 9.44 6.33 -0.16
CA GLU A 34 8.87 6.14 1.18
C GLU A 34 7.35 5.98 1.14
N GLN A 35 6.67 6.78 0.30
CA GLN A 35 5.23 6.65 0.11
C GLN A 35 4.85 5.31 -0.52
N ALA A 36 5.56 4.88 -1.57
CA ALA A 36 5.31 3.60 -2.22
C ALA A 36 5.54 2.42 -1.26
N ARG A 37 6.59 2.48 -0.43
CA ARG A 37 6.86 1.48 0.60
C ARG A 37 5.76 1.44 1.66
N ASP A 38 5.37 2.59 2.18
CA ASP A 38 4.38 2.67 3.26
C ASP A 38 2.99 2.20 2.77
N GLU A 39 2.66 2.48 1.51
CA GLU A 39 1.46 1.97 0.87
C GLU A 39 1.53 0.45 0.63
N LEU A 40 2.67 -0.07 0.20
CA LEU A 40 2.87 -1.51 0.03
C LEU A 40 2.68 -2.26 1.35
N VAL A 41 3.21 -1.71 2.46
CA VAL A 41 3.00 -2.29 3.80
C VAL A 41 1.51 -2.32 4.18
N ARG A 42 0.74 -1.28 3.84
CA ARG A 42 -0.71 -1.28 4.07
C ARG A 42 -1.43 -2.34 3.25
N VAL A 43 -1.12 -2.43 1.95
CA VAL A 43 -1.70 -3.44 1.05
C VAL A 43 -1.44 -4.86 1.55
N VAL A 44 -0.20 -5.16 1.96
CA VAL A 44 0.16 -6.46 2.54
C VAL A 44 -0.61 -6.71 3.84
N ALA A 45 -0.68 -5.72 4.73
CA ALA A 45 -1.43 -5.87 5.98
C ALA A 45 -2.93 -6.11 5.75
N GLU A 46 -3.53 -5.52 4.72
CA GLU A 46 -4.93 -5.76 4.34
C GLU A 46 -5.15 -7.16 3.77
N LEU A 47 -4.23 -7.64 2.93
CA LEU A 47 -4.26 -9.01 2.41
C LEU A 47 -4.12 -10.05 3.55
N GLU A 48 -3.23 -9.81 4.51
CA GLU A 48 -2.98 -10.71 5.64
C GLU A 48 -4.15 -10.77 6.64
N GLN A 49 -4.98 -9.72 6.71
CA GLN A 49 -6.17 -9.69 7.56
C GLN A 49 -7.27 -10.65 7.07
N GLY A 50 -7.22 -11.11 5.82
CA GLY A 50 -8.14 -12.14 5.29
C GLY A 50 -9.60 -11.71 5.20
N ALA A 51 -9.87 -10.40 5.26
CA ALA A 51 -11.19 -9.80 5.14
C ALA A 51 -11.65 -9.39 3.70
N PRO A 52 -10.80 -9.29 2.66
CA PRO A 52 -11.28 -8.87 1.34
C PRO A 52 -11.98 -10.00 0.57
N THR A 53 -12.94 -9.64 -0.28
CA THR A 53 -13.47 -10.55 -1.29
C THR A 53 -12.38 -10.97 -2.28
N LEU A 54 -12.60 -12.00 -3.09
CA LEU A 54 -11.63 -12.44 -4.11
C LEU A 54 -11.22 -11.30 -5.06
N GLU A 55 -12.19 -10.52 -5.53
CA GLU A 55 -11.97 -9.41 -6.46
C GLU A 55 -11.14 -8.30 -5.81
N GLN A 56 -11.44 -7.97 -4.55
CA GLN A 56 -10.65 -7.01 -3.76
C GLN A 56 -9.23 -7.53 -3.49
N SER A 57 -9.07 -8.82 -3.20
CA SER A 57 -7.77 -9.44 -2.98
C SER A 57 -6.89 -9.38 -4.24
N LEU A 58 -7.49 -9.59 -5.42
CA LEU A 58 -6.79 -9.46 -6.70
C LEU A 58 -6.39 -8.01 -6.96
N ALA A 59 -7.28 -7.05 -6.75
CA ALA A 59 -6.98 -5.64 -6.93
C ALA A 59 -5.87 -5.14 -5.98
N LEU A 60 -5.89 -5.58 -4.71
CA LEU A 60 -4.84 -5.31 -3.74
C LEU A 60 -3.51 -5.93 -4.18
N TRP A 61 -3.53 -7.18 -4.67
CA TRP A 61 -2.34 -7.85 -5.17
C TRP A 61 -1.73 -7.11 -6.37
N GLU A 62 -2.53 -6.75 -7.38
CA GLU A 62 -2.04 -6.00 -8.56
C GLU A 62 -1.44 -4.65 -8.17
N ARG A 63 -2.08 -3.94 -7.24
CA ARG A 63 -1.55 -2.69 -6.68
C ARG A 63 -0.24 -2.91 -5.93
N GLY A 64 -0.14 -3.98 -5.14
CA GLY A 64 1.06 -4.38 -4.42
C GLY A 64 2.25 -4.65 -5.35
N GLU A 65 2.01 -5.37 -6.46
CA GLU A 65 3.02 -5.62 -7.48
C GLU A 65 3.51 -4.33 -8.14
N ALA A 66 2.60 -3.41 -8.47
CA ALA A 66 2.98 -2.11 -9.03
C ALA A 66 3.84 -1.30 -8.04
N LEU A 67 3.48 -1.28 -6.75
CA LEU A 67 4.23 -0.58 -5.70
C LEU A 67 5.62 -1.19 -5.49
N ALA A 68 5.72 -2.52 -5.53
CA ALA A 68 7.00 -3.23 -5.43
C ALA A 68 7.92 -2.90 -6.61
N ALA A 69 7.40 -2.94 -7.84
CA ALA A 69 8.15 -2.55 -9.03
C ALA A 69 8.66 -1.10 -8.94
N ARG A 70 7.81 -0.18 -8.48
CA ARG A 70 8.21 1.22 -8.26
C ARG A 70 9.36 1.36 -7.26
N CYS A 71 9.30 0.62 -6.15
CA CYS A 71 10.37 0.62 -5.16
C CYS A 71 11.68 0.10 -5.75
N GLU A 72 11.63 -0.97 -6.56
CA GLU A 72 12.80 -1.53 -7.23
C GLU A 72 13.45 -0.52 -8.19
N GLU A 73 12.66 0.19 -9.00
CA GLU A 73 13.16 1.23 -9.91
C GLU A 73 13.95 2.32 -9.17
N TRP A 74 13.42 2.78 -8.03
CA TRP A 74 14.09 3.76 -7.18
C TRP A 74 15.44 3.24 -6.67
N LEU A 75 15.47 2.01 -6.16
CA LEU A 75 16.69 1.38 -5.63
C LEU A 75 17.73 1.17 -6.75
N LEU A 76 17.30 0.70 -7.92
CA LEU A 76 18.17 0.53 -9.08
C LEU A 76 18.71 1.86 -9.58
N GLY A 77 17.90 2.92 -9.57
CA GLY A 77 18.33 4.28 -9.89
C GLY A 77 19.38 4.80 -8.92
N ALA A 78 19.18 4.59 -7.62
CA ALA A 78 20.15 4.97 -6.59
C ALA A 78 21.47 4.19 -6.76
N LYS A 79 21.40 2.87 -7.00
CA LYS A 79 22.58 2.03 -7.25
C LYS A 79 23.39 2.51 -8.45
N ARG A 80 22.74 2.80 -9.57
CA ARG A 80 23.39 3.34 -10.77
C ARG A 80 24.12 4.66 -10.52
N ARG A 81 23.54 5.56 -9.72
CA ARG A 81 24.20 6.82 -9.33
C ARG A 81 25.45 6.57 -8.50
N LEU A 82 25.40 5.62 -7.56
CA LEU A 82 26.57 5.25 -6.74
C LEU A 82 27.67 4.61 -7.58
N GLU A 83 27.31 3.75 -8.53
CA GLU A 83 28.27 3.13 -9.46
C GLU A 83 28.94 4.18 -10.34
N ALA A 84 28.19 5.15 -10.87
CA ALA A 84 28.77 6.24 -11.67
C ALA A 84 29.78 7.10 -10.89
N VAL A 85 29.52 7.36 -9.59
CA VAL A 85 30.48 8.07 -8.73
C VAL A 85 31.72 7.22 -8.45
N ARG A 86 31.56 5.90 -8.28
CA ARG A 86 32.68 4.99 -8.00
C ARG A 86 33.56 4.70 -9.22
N ASP A 87 32.97 4.66 -10.41
CA ASP A 87 33.69 4.44 -11.68
C ASP A 87 34.22 5.75 -12.29
N SER A 88 33.94 6.89 -11.66
CA SER A 88 34.67 8.14 -11.93
C SER A 88 36.12 7.91 -11.47
N PRO A 89 37.11 7.74 -12.37
CA PRO A 89 38.48 7.61 -11.93
C PRO A 89 38.82 8.89 -11.17
N ASP A 90 39.36 8.74 -9.96
CA ASP A 90 40.09 9.79 -9.27
C ASP A 90 41.07 10.40 -10.29
N THR A 91 40.65 11.50 -10.90
CA THR A 91 41.45 12.31 -11.79
C THR A 91 42.28 13.21 -10.88
N ASP A 92 43.14 12.58 -10.06
CA ASP A 92 44.22 13.25 -9.35
C ASP A 92 45.24 12.22 -8.85
N SER A 93 46.14 11.77 -9.73
CA SER A 93 47.57 11.51 -9.45
C SER A 93 48.30 11.00 -10.70
#